data_AF-A0A191ZHL1-F1
#
_entry.id   AF-A0A191ZHL1-F1
#
_cell.length_a   1.000
_cell.length_b   1.000
_cell.length_c   1.000
_cell.angle_alpha   90.00
_cell.angle_beta   90.00
_cell.angle_gamma   90.00
#
_symmetry.space_group_name_H-M   'P 1'
#
loop_
_entity.id
_entity.type
_entity.pdbx_description
1 polymer ?
#
loop_
_entity_poly.entity_id
_entity_poly.type
_entity_poly.pdbx_seq_one_letter_code
_entity_poly.pdbx_strand_id
1 'polypeptide(L)'
;MSMVPSAYVGLWRRDELVDAQGVRDDTTEVYWLQSHGLYVDLRIPAGRPDFRLDWLVADCPPHHREWLSRQEGFAGVLDVQGDLCHWQRDLDLQPPGAFEDRGRIEFLDQVHMIETGTLVDYVERWRKTTPVNEQRVLAMRMKPSSRARAGVFVAVGNDFMYAIDWQGEIPLRGRDIEGSVSEQSRFRGCEIGYGHIWGSQPWIIERSSLPIVEGSRLLPPSVTIPAAGTDWSPPLGSVLRDTSAVWTILEHAYPTLLTAEG
;
A
#
# COMPACT_ATOMS: atom_id res chain seq x y z
N MET A 1 0.40 21.99 -2.55
CA MET A 1 0.48 20.95 -1.51
C MET A 1 1.70 21.26 -0.67
N SER A 2 1.53 21.38 0.65
CA SER A 2 2.65 21.42 1.59
C SER A 2 3.30 20.05 1.66
N MET A 3 4.62 20.02 1.78
CA MET A 3 5.33 18.75 2.01
C MET A 3 5.01 18.24 3.41
N VAL A 4 4.80 16.93 3.52
CA VAL A 4 4.70 16.23 4.80
C VAL A 4 6.03 16.41 5.58
N PRO A 5 5.99 16.73 6.89
CA PRO A 5 7.21 16.90 7.68
C PRO A 5 8.07 15.64 7.72
N SER A 6 9.41 15.79 7.71
CA SER A 6 10.37 14.68 7.73
C SER A 6 10.15 13.66 8.85
N ALA A 7 9.58 14.08 9.98
CA ALA A 7 9.25 13.17 11.09
C ALA A 7 8.35 12.00 10.65
N TYR A 8 7.43 12.23 9.71
CA TYR A 8 6.50 11.21 9.19
C TYR A 8 7.12 10.34 8.11
N VAL A 9 8.15 10.81 7.40
CA VAL A 9 8.75 10.08 6.28
C VAL A 9 9.37 8.77 6.78
N GLY A 10 9.21 7.70 5.99
CA GLY A 10 9.70 6.36 6.29
C GLY A 10 8.61 5.30 6.39
N LEU A 11 9.04 4.09 6.74
CA LEU A 11 8.16 2.94 6.96
C LEU A 11 7.74 2.85 8.43
N TRP A 12 6.44 2.84 8.65
CA TRP A 12 5.80 2.64 9.95
C TRP A 12 5.08 1.30 10.00
N ARG A 13 5.21 0.62 11.14
CA ARG A 13 4.46 -0.58 11.50
C ARG A 13 3.52 -0.26 12.63
N ARG A 14 2.28 -0.69 12.53
CA ARG A 14 1.34 -0.60 13.66
C ARG A 14 1.67 -1.74 14.62
N ASP A 15 1.99 -1.39 15.85
CA ASP A 15 2.21 -2.36 16.93
C ASP A 15 0.88 -2.70 17.64
N GLU A 16 -0.07 -1.76 17.69
CA GLU A 16 -1.38 -1.93 18.36
C GLU A 16 -2.43 -0.98 17.79
N LEU A 17 -3.69 -1.44 17.72
CA LEU A 17 -4.91 -0.64 17.59
C LEU A 17 -5.81 -0.93 18.80
N VAL A 18 -6.43 0.10 19.36
CA VAL A 18 -7.55 0.01 20.30
C VAL A 18 -8.72 0.79 19.71
N ASP A 19 -9.84 0.12 19.44
CA ASP A 19 -11.02 0.75 18.84
C ASP A 19 -11.89 1.51 19.87
N ALA A 20 -12.98 2.12 19.40
CA ALA A 20 -13.94 2.85 20.21
C ALA A 20 -14.59 2.01 21.33
N GLN A 21 -14.60 0.68 21.20
CA GLN A 21 -15.13 -0.25 22.19
C GLN A 21 -14.05 -0.73 23.17
N GLY A 22 -12.80 -0.28 22.99
CA GLY A 22 -11.66 -0.73 23.79
C GLY A 22 -11.15 -2.12 23.37
N VAL A 23 -11.58 -2.65 22.22
CA VAL A 23 -11.06 -3.91 21.68
C VAL A 23 -9.68 -3.66 21.11
N ARG A 24 -8.74 -4.49 21.54
CA ARG A 24 -7.34 -4.43 21.11
C ARG A 24 -7.10 -5.36 19.92
N ASP A 25 -6.42 -4.85 18.90
CA ASP A 25 -5.84 -5.61 17.80
C ASP A 25 -4.32 -5.34 17.72
N ASP A 26 -3.55 -6.35 18.04
CA ASP A 26 -2.10 -6.42 17.86
C ASP A 26 -1.70 -7.58 16.93
N THR A 27 -2.64 -8.06 16.12
CA THR A 27 -2.48 -9.24 15.27
C THR A 27 -2.49 -8.90 13.78
N THR A 28 -3.16 -7.82 13.37
CA THR A 28 -3.13 -7.33 11.99
C THR A 28 -1.75 -6.76 11.66
N GLU A 29 -1.14 -7.27 10.59
CA GLU A 29 0.10 -6.72 10.07
C GLU A 29 -0.20 -5.44 9.27
N VAL A 30 0.17 -4.28 9.79
CA VAL A 30 -0.02 -2.99 9.09
C VAL A 30 1.31 -2.37 8.71
N TYR A 31 1.41 -1.91 7.47
CA TYR A 31 2.55 -1.20 6.91
C TYR A 31 2.08 0.13 6.34
N TRP A 32 2.68 1.24 6.78
CA TRP A 32 2.47 2.56 6.22
C TRP A 32 3.81 3.15 5.77
N LEU A 33 3.99 3.33 4.46
CA LEU A 33 5.17 3.97 3.88
C LEU A 33 4.84 5.38 3.38
N GLN A 34 5.55 6.37 3.90
CA GLN A 34 5.30 7.79 3.67
C GLN A 34 6.50 8.47 3.00
N SER A 35 6.30 9.11 1.83
CA SER A 35 7.23 10.11 1.25
C SER A 35 6.85 11.53 1.68
N HIS A 36 7.40 12.59 1.05
CA HIS A 36 6.96 13.95 1.36
C HIS A 36 5.61 14.32 0.75
N GLY A 37 5.12 13.58 -0.24
CA GLY A 37 3.89 13.90 -0.97
C GLY A 37 2.89 12.76 -1.10
N LEU A 38 3.33 11.50 -1.08
CA LEU A 38 2.47 10.33 -1.25
C LEU A 38 2.67 9.32 -0.12
N TYR A 39 1.67 8.47 0.08
CA TYR A 39 1.78 7.32 0.97
C TYR A 39 1.06 6.10 0.41
N VAL A 40 1.43 4.93 0.96
CA VAL A 40 0.70 3.67 0.79
C VAL A 40 0.57 3.01 2.17
N ASP A 41 -0.62 2.49 2.47
CA ASP A 41 -0.97 1.73 3.68
C ASP A 41 -1.50 0.35 3.27
N LEU A 42 -1.00 -0.72 3.92
CA LEU A 42 -1.38 -2.12 3.70
C LEU A 42 -1.69 -2.77 5.03
N ARG A 43 -2.89 -3.36 5.16
CA ARG A 43 -3.36 -4.03 6.37
C ARG A 43 -3.74 -5.48 6.06
N ILE A 44 -2.98 -6.40 6.64
CA ILE A 44 -3.13 -7.84 6.42
C ILE A 44 -3.67 -8.48 7.70
N PRO A 45 -4.91 -9.02 7.68
CA PRO A 45 -5.50 -9.68 8.84
C PRO A 45 -4.71 -10.92 9.23
N ALA A 46 -4.71 -11.23 10.53
CA ALA A 46 -4.16 -12.47 11.05
C ALA A 46 -4.86 -13.72 10.48
N GLY A 47 -4.24 -14.89 10.69
CA GLY A 47 -4.82 -16.17 10.29
C GLY A 47 -4.88 -16.37 8.78
N ARG A 48 -3.90 -15.81 8.04
CA ARG A 48 -3.78 -16.00 6.60
C ARG A 48 -3.71 -17.49 6.24
N PRO A 49 -4.61 -17.98 5.37
CA PRO A 49 -4.54 -19.35 4.88
C PRO A 49 -3.47 -19.49 3.77
N ASP A 50 -3.11 -20.73 3.44
CA ASP A 50 -2.07 -21.01 2.42
C ASP A 50 -2.61 -20.82 1.00
N PHE A 51 -2.15 -19.77 0.32
CA PHE A 51 -2.54 -19.50 -1.07
C PHE A 51 -1.61 -20.23 -2.05
N ARG A 52 -2.20 -21.01 -2.95
CA ARG A 52 -1.44 -21.74 -3.98
C ARG A 52 -1.49 -21.04 -5.34
N LEU A 53 -0.37 -21.10 -6.06
CA LEU A 53 -0.19 -20.47 -7.38
C LEU A 53 -1.17 -20.97 -8.46
N ASP A 54 -1.69 -22.18 -8.30
CA ASP A 54 -2.60 -22.83 -9.26
C ASP A 54 -4.09 -22.50 -9.03
N TRP A 55 -4.41 -21.75 -7.97
CA TRP A 55 -5.77 -21.28 -7.76
C TRP A 55 -6.04 -20.03 -8.60
N LEU A 56 -6.63 -20.25 -9.77
CA LEU A 56 -7.45 -19.23 -10.38
C LEU A 56 -8.51 -18.82 -9.36
N VAL A 57 -8.71 -17.53 -9.18
CA VAL A 57 -9.61 -16.98 -8.15
C VAL A 57 -11.04 -17.58 -8.19
N ALA A 58 -11.44 -18.17 -9.32
CA ALA A 58 -12.71 -18.88 -9.50
C ALA A 58 -12.85 -20.18 -8.65
N ASP A 59 -11.76 -20.83 -8.24
CA ASP A 59 -11.78 -22.07 -7.42
C ASP A 59 -11.30 -21.82 -5.98
N CYS A 60 -11.14 -20.56 -5.58
CA CYS A 60 -10.66 -20.16 -4.26
C CYS A 60 -11.63 -20.64 -3.15
N PRO A 61 -11.18 -21.42 -2.14
CA PRO A 61 -12.06 -21.92 -1.08
C PRO A 61 -12.78 -20.80 -0.29
N PRO A 62 -14.01 -21.01 0.22
CA PRO A 62 -14.77 -19.96 0.92
C PRO A 62 -14.00 -19.21 2.01
N HIS A 63 -13.25 -19.94 2.85
CA HIS A 63 -12.45 -19.35 3.91
C HIS A 63 -11.29 -18.46 3.42
N HIS A 64 -10.75 -18.74 2.22
CA HIS A 64 -9.75 -17.87 1.60
C HIS A 64 -10.40 -16.58 1.10
N ARG A 65 -11.59 -16.68 0.50
CA ARG A 65 -12.34 -15.50 0.04
C ARG A 65 -12.75 -14.61 1.20
N GLU A 66 -13.19 -15.21 2.30
CA GLU A 66 -13.51 -14.50 3.54
C GLU A 66 -12.27 -13.79 4.09
N TRP A 67 -11.13 -14.46 4.15
CA TRP A 67 -9.88 -13.83 4.58
C TRP A 67 -9.47 -12.66 3.66
N LEU A 68 -9.52 -12.86 2.33
CA LEU A 68 -9.22 -11.80 1.36
C LEU A 68 -10.14 -10.59 1.55
N SER A 69 -11.41 -10.81 1.87
CA SER A 69 -12.41 -9.74 2.03
C SER A 69 -12.22 -8.89 3.28
N ARG A 70 -11.44 -9.38 4.26
CA ARG A 70 -11.09 -8.64 5.48
C ARG A 70 -9.84 -7.78 5.34
N GLN A 71 -9.10 -7.91 4.24
CA GLN A 71 -7.93 -7.08 4.01
C GLN A 71 -8.33 -5.63 3.83
N GLU A 72 -7.51 -4.72 4.33
CA GLU A 72 -7.70 -3.28 4.14
C GLU A 72 -6.40 -2.67 3.61
N GLY A 73 -6.49 -1.46 3.11
CA GLY A 73 -5.32 -0.71 2.64
C GLY A 73 -5.75 0.36 1.67
N PHE A 74 -4.93 1.37 1.54
CA PHE A 74 -5.25 2.55 0.76
C PHE A 74 -3.97 3.31 0.42
N ALA A 75 -4.08 4.25 -0.52
CA ALA A 75 -2.95 5.08 -0.92
C ALA A 75 -3.44 6.46 -1.36
N GLY A 76 -2.57 7.46 -1.19
CA GLY A 76 -2.90 8.82 -1.63
C GLY A 76 -1.99 9.88 -1.04
N VAL A 77 -2.57 10.98 -0.57
CA VAL A 77 -1.87 12.15 -0.03
C VAL A 77 -2.19 12.33 1.43
N LEU A 78 -1.17 12.61 2.23
CA LEU A 78 -1.33 13.00 3.63
C LEU A 78 -1.24 14.52 3.74
N ASP A 79 -2.30 15.16 4.25
CA ASP A 79 -2.26 16.56 4.65
C ASP A 79 -1.98 16.66 6.16
N VAL A 80 -0.99 17.47 6.55
CA VAL A 80 -0.56 17.64 7.93
C VAL A 80 -0.65 19.10 8.34
N GLN A 81 -1.44 19.39 9.36
CA GLN A 81 -1.65 20.73 9.93
C GLN A 81 -1.39 20.69 11.43
N GLY A 82 -0.15 20.99 11.84
CA GLY A 82 0.26 20.80 13.23
C GLY A 82 0.35 19.31 13.56
N ASP A 83 -0.46 18.86 14.53
CA ASP A 83 -0.62 17.46 14.91
C ASP A 83 -1.79 16.77 14.18
N LEU A 84 -2.63 17.53 13.46
CA LEU A 84 -3.78 16.99 12.75
C LEU A 84 -3.36 16.46 11.37
N CYS A 85 -3.73 15.20 11.13
CA CYS A 85 -3.49 14.49 9.89
C CYS A 85 -4.83 14.18 9.19
N HIS A 86 -4.84 14.36 7.87
CA HIS A 86 -5.95 13.97 7.00
C HIS A 86 -5.42 13.13 5.85
N TRP A 87 -5.79 11.85 5.85
CA TRP A 87 -5.44 10.89 4.81
C TRP A 87 -6.44 11.01 3.66
N GLN A 88 -6.03 11.66 2.58
CA GLN A 88 -6.80 11.72 1.34
C GLN A 88 -6.51 10.44 0.55
N ARG A 89 -7.50 9.56 0.45
CA ARG A 89 -7.39 8.23 -0.17
C ARG A 89 -7.75 8.32 -1.65
N ASP A 90 -6.74 8.22 -2.52
CA ASP A 90 -6.93 8.13 -3.98
C ASP A 90 -7.33 6.71 -4.40
N LEU A 91 -6.83 5.71 -3.66
CA LEU A 91 -7.06 4.29 -3.85
C LEU A 91 -7.45 3.68 -2.51
N ASP A 92 -8.47 2.83 -2.52
CA ASP A 92 -8.93 2.10 -1.33
C ASP A 92 -9.23 0.65 -1.72
N LEU A 93 -8.77 -0.30 -0.91
CA LEU A 93 -9.02 -1.72 -1.07
C LEU A 93 -10.47 -2.06 -0.69
N GLN A 94 -11.04 -1.29 0.23
CA GLN A 94 -12.42 -1.41 0.69
C GLN A 94 -13.24 -0.20 0.20
N PRO A 95 -14.57 -0.31 0.14
CA PRO A 95 -15.41 0.86 -0.06
C PRO A 95 -15.12 1.93 1.01
N PRO A 96 -15.14 3.22 0.65
CA PRO A 96 -14.91 4.28 1.62
C PRO A 96 -15.84 4.16 2.83
N GLY A 97 -15.27 4.38 4.02
CA GLY A 97 -16.01 4.41 5.27
C GLY A 97 -16.98 5.61 5.36
N ALA A 98 -17.78 5.63 6.42
CA ALA A 98 -18.76 6.69 6.67
C ALA A 98 -18.14 8.04 7.05
N PHE A 99 -16.89 8.04 7.51
CA PHE A 99 -16.18 9.22 7.97
C PHE A 99 -14.90 9.42 7.18
N GLU A 100 -14.47 10.67 7.08
CA GLU A 100 -13.14 11.00 6.56
C GLU A 100 -12.06 10.42 7.47
N ASP A 101 -10.93 10.05 6.87
CA ASP A 101 -9.81 9.48 7.59
C ASP A 101 -8.96 10.59 8.21
N ARG A 102 -9.21 10.87 9.50
CA ARG A 102 -8.58 11.97 10.24
C ARG A 102 -8.19 11.56 11.65
N GLY A 103 -6.95 11.88 11.99
CA GLY A 103 -6.31 11.53 13.25
C GLY A 103 -5.36 12.61 13.74
N ARG A 104 -5.04 12.58 15.02
CA ARG A 104 -3.95 13.37 15.62
C ARG A 104 -2.76 12.48 15.84
N ILE A 105 -1.57 12.95 15.46
CA ILE A 105 -0.32 12.24 15.70
C ILE A 105 0.49 12.95 16.80
N GLU A 106 0.88 12.17 17.81
CA GLU A 106 1.85 12.54 18.83
C GLU A 106 3.11 11.69 18.66
N PHE A 107 4.25 12.33 18.38
CA PHE A 107 5.54 11.65 18.38
C PHE A 107 6.06 11.53 19.83
N LEU A 108 6.29 10.29 20.27
CA LEU A 108 6.89 10.01 21.58
C LEU A 108 8.41 10.13 21.51
N ASP A 109 8.99 9.71 20.38
CA ASP A 109 10.40 9.84 20.05
C ASP A 109 10.58 9.79 18.52
N GLN A 110 11.81 9.53 18.03
CA GLN A 110 12.12 9.50 16.60
C GLN A 110 11.54 8.29 15.84
N VAL A 111 11.19 7.22 16.56
CA VAL A 111 10.75 5.96 15.99
C VAL A 111 9.39 5.50 16.53
N HIS A 112 8.81 6.16 17.53
CA HIS A 112 7.49 5.83 18.05
C HIS A 112 6.53 7.02 17.97
N MET A 113 5.30 6.75 17.55
CA MET A 113 4.20 7.71 17.59
C MET A 113 2.88 7.06 17.98
N ILE A 114 1.97 7.88 18.49
CA ILE A 114 0.59 7.52 18.78
C ILE A 114 -0.28 8.29 17.80
N GLU A 115 -1.21 7.59 17.17
CA GLU A 115 -2.30 8.21 16.42
C GLU A 115 -3.61 8.06 17.21
N THR A 116 -4.43 9.11 17.23
CA THR A 116 -5.77 9.08 17.83
C THR A 116 -6.78 9.63 16.84
N GLY A 117 -7.86 8.90 16.60
CA GLY A 117 -8.91 9.33 15.69
C GLY A 117 -9.64 10.59 16.16
N THR A 118 -10.04 11.44 15.21
CA THR A 118 -10.74 12.70 15.50
C THR A 118 -12.23 12.68 15.19
N LEU A 119 -12.65 11.80 14.28
CA LEU A 119 -14.06 11.59 13.91
C LEU A 119 -14.59 10.23 14.37
N VAL A 120 -13.69 9.28 14.61
CA VAL A 120 -13.96 7.96 15.16
C VAL A 120 -12.98 7.75 16.31
N ASP A 121 -13.48 7.29 17.45
CA ASP A 121 -12.59 7.01 18.58
C ASP A 121 -11.75 5.77 18.30
N TYR A 122 -10.43 5.94 18.26
CA TYR A 122 -9.45 4.86 18.22
C TYR A 122 -8.10 5.39 18.68
N VAL A 123 -7.22 4.47 19.10
CA VAL A 123 -5.81 4.76 19.36
C VAL A 123 -4.96 3.73 18.63
N GLU A 124 -4.01 4.19 17.83
CA GLU A 124 -3.01 3.33 17.19
C GLU A 124 -1.61 3.68 17.69
N ARG A 125 -0.78 2.66 17.90
CA ARG A 125 0.63 2.80 18.24
C ARG A 125 1.47 2.36 17.07
N TRP A 126 2.39 3.21 16.66
CA TRP A 126 3.19 3.02 15.48
C TRP A 126 4.67 3.06 15.82
N ARG A 127 5.44 2.24 15.11
CA ARG A 127 6.89 2.18 15.21
C ARG A 127 7.55 2.21 13.84
N LYS A 128 8.53 3.09 13.68
CA LYS A 128 9.36 3.20 12.49
C LYS A 128 10.38 2.06 12.43
N THR A 129 10.47 1.37 11.30
CA THR A 129 11.29 0.14 11.19
C THR A 129 12.75 0.39 10.84
N THR A 130 13.05 1.45 10.08
CA THR A 130 14.40 1.76 9.60
C THR A 130 14.71 3.25 9.77
N PRO A 131 15.98 3.62 10.06
CA PRO A 131 16.41 5.00 9.95
C PRO A 131 16.17 5.50 8.53
N VAL A 132 15.47 6.63 8.41
CA VAL A 132 15.11 7.20 7.11
C VAL A 132 16.37 7.65 6.37
N ASN A 133 16.54 7.20 5.14
CA ASN A 133 17.45 7.85 4.20
C ASN A 133 16.64 8.77 3.29
N GLU A 134 16.46 10.02 3.71
CA GLU A 134 15.72 11.04 2.94
C GLU A 134 16.39 11.36 1.59
N GLN A 135 17.65 10.94 1.39
CA GLN A 135 18.33 11.01 0.09
C GLN A 135 17.96 9.85 -0.84
N ARG A 136 17.02 8.98 -0.45
CA ARG A 136 16.51 7.87 -1.25
C ARG A 136 14.99 7.84 -1.18
N VAL A 137 14.36 8.85 -1.79
CA VAL A 137 12.91 8.97 -1.87
C VAL A 137 12.48 8.95 -3.33
N LEU A 138 11.44 8.18 -3.63
CA LEU A 138 10.78 8.13 -4.91
C LEU A 138 9.28 8.07 -4.67
N ALA A 139 8.54 8.98 -5.30
CA ALA A 139 7.09 8.97 -5.29
C ALA A 139 6.60 9.15 -6.71
N MET A 140 5.70 8.28 -7.15
CA MET A 140 5.14 8.30 -8.50
C MET A 140 3.64 8.07 -8.45
N ARG A 141 2.92 8.73 -9.36
CA ARG A 141 1.49 8.50 -9.56
C ARG A 141 1.23 8.13 -11.01
N MET A 142 0.39 7.12 -11.24
CA MET A 142 -0.02 6.74 -12.59
C MET A 142 -0.91 7.84 -13.17
N LYS A 143 -0.63 8.29 -14.39
CA LYS A 143 -1.48 9.23 -15.12
C LYS A 143 -2.82 8.57 -15.41
N PRO A 144 -3.94 9.22 -15.05
CA PRO A 144 -5.25 8.79 -15.50
C PRO A 144 -5.27 8.75 -17.03
N SER A 145 -5.72 7.65 -17.61
CA SER A 145 -6.07 7.60 -19.03
C SER A 145 -7.37 6.84 -19.21
N SER A 146 -8.01 6.95 -20.37
CA SER A 146 -9.25 6.21 -20.65
C SER A 146 -9.08 4.68 -20.58
N ARG A 147 -7.84 4.18 -20.52
CA ARG A 147 -7.48 2.77 -20.39
C ARG A 147 -6.57 2.46 -19.19
N ALA A 148 -5.98 3.48 -18.55
CA ALA A 148 -4.96 3.32 -17.51
C ALA A 148 -5.59 3.41 -16.12
N ARG A 149 -5.08 2.55 -15.23
CA ARG A 149 -5.51 2.37 -13.85
C ARG A 149 -5.03 3.54 -12.99
N ALA A 150 -5.69 3.83 -11.86
CA ALA A 150 -5.08 4.69 -10.86
C ALA A 150 -3.93 3.91 -10.18
N GLY A 151 -2.84 4.58 -9.86
CA GLY A 151 -1.68 3.94 -9.26
C GLY A 151 -0.86 4.91 -8.42
N VAL A 152 -0.39 4.44 -7.27
CA VAL A 152 0.52 5.15 -6.37
C VAL A 152 1.71 4.24 -6.11
N PHE A 153 2.91 4.80 -6.14
CA PHE A 153 4.14 4.11 -5.79
C PHE A 153 4.95 5.02 -4.88
N VAL A 154 5.48 4.46 -3.80
CA VAL A 154 6.38 5.12 -2.87
C VAL A 154 7.58 4.21 -2.60
N ALA A 155 8.78 4.78 -2.58
CA ALA A 155 9.95 4.13 -2.03
C ALA A 155 10.74 5.10 -1.17
N VAL A 156 11.17 4.63 0.01
CA VAL A 156 11.99 5.38 0.96
C VAL A 156 13.09 4.48 1.48
N GLY A 157 14.35 4.89 1.33
CA GLY A 157 15.50 4.07 1.71
C GLY A 157 15.61 2.81 0.85
N ASN A 158 15.30 1.66 1.45
CA ASN A 158 15.28 0.36 0.79
C ASN A 158 13.88 -0.26 0.79
N ASP A 159 12.87 0.44 1.30
CA ASP A 159 11.50 -0.04 1.36
C ASP A 159 10.72 0.56 0.17
N PHE A 160 9.86 -0.24 -0.45
CA PHE A 160 8.88 0.25 -1.41
C PHE A 160 7.48 -0.27 -1.09
N MET A 161 6.49 0.53 -1.46
CA MET A 161 5.10 0.14 -1.49
C MET A 161 4.43 0.66 -2.76
N TYR A 162 3.43 -0.05 -3.23
CA TYR A 162 2.62 0.36 -4.37
C TYR A 162 1.16 0.01 -4.16
N ALA A 163 0.28 0.79 -4.78
CA ALA A 163 -1.14 0.51 -4.92
C ALA A 163 -1.53 0.71 -6.39
N ILE A 164 -2.23 -0.25 -6.99
CA ILE A 164 -2.70 -0.17 -8.38
C ILE A 164 -4.14 -0.65 -8.44
N ASP A 165 -5.04 0.20 -8.92
CA ASP A 165 -6.44 -0.15 -9.17
C ASP A 165 -6.58 -1.33 -10.15
N TRP A 166 -7.62 -2.15 -10.02
CA TRP A 166 -7.94 -3.22 -10.98
C TRP A 166 -9.11 -2.80 -11.85
N GLN A 167 -8.94 -2.86 -13.18
CA GLN A 167 -10.11 -2.88 -14.07
C GLN A 167 -10.62 -4.30 -14.21
N GLY A 168 -11.69 -4.62 -13.48
CA GLY A 168 -12.45 -5.86 -13.62
C GLY A 168 -12.98 -6.37 -12.29
N GLU A 169 -14.13 -7.04 -12.31
CA GLU A 169 -14.53 -7.89 -11.19
C GLU A 169 -13.57 -9.07 -11.16
N ILE A 170 -12.90 -9.32 -10.02
CA ILE A 170 -12.37 -10.65 -9.80
C ILE A 170 -13.60 -11.56 -9.60
N PRO A 171 -13.88 -12.53 -10.49
CA PRO A 171 -15.05 -13.38 -10.31
C PRO A 171 -14.74 -14.37 -9.20
N LEU A 172 -14.92 -13.95 -7.95
CA LEU A 172 -15.03 -14.85 -6.82
C LEU A 172 -16.41 -15.50 -6.87
N ARG A 173 -16.60 -16.48 -7.75
CA ARG A 173 -17.85 -17.25 -7.76
C ARG A 173 -17.87 -18.22 -6.59
N GLY A 174 -18.38 -17.77 -5.45
CA GLY A 174 -18.77 -18.66 -4.37
C GLY A 174 -20.10 -19.35 -4.68
N ARG A 175 -20.17 -20.67 -4.53
CA ARG A 175 -21.46 -21.34 -4.26
C ARG A 175 -21.67 -21.32 -2.76
N ASP A 176 -22.70 -20.61 -2.31
CA ASP A 176 -23.21 -20.75 -0.95
C ASP A 176 -24.01 -22.05 -0.86
N ILE A 177 -23.80 -22.78 0.23
CA ILE A 177 -24.71 -23.85 0.66
C ILE A 177 -25.97 -23.10 1.10
N GLU A 178 -27.07 -23.29 0.35
CA GLU A 178 -28.33 -22.53 0.41
C GLU A 178 -28.44 -21.31 -0.53
N GLY A 179 -28.48 -21.56 -1.84
CA GLY A 179 -29.61 -21.16 -2.70
C GLY A 179 -30.02 -19.69 -2.87
N SER A 180 -29.35 -18.70 -2.27
CA SER A 180 -29.61 -17.27 -2.54
C SER A 180 -28.34 -16.59 -3.03
N VAL A 181 -28.35 -16.18 -4.30
CA VAL A 181 -27.30 -15.31 -4.86
C VAL A 181 -27.47 -13.93 -4.24
N SER A 182 -26.65 -13.58 -3.25
CA SER A 182 -26.49 -12.17 -2.89
C SER A 182 -25.53 -11.53 -3.90
N GLU A 183 -25.91 -10.43 -4.53
CA GLU A 183 -25.08 -9.66 -5.47
C GLU A 183 -23.91 -8.92 -4.77
N GLN A 184 -23.43 -9.37 -3.62
CA GLN A 184 -22.52 -8.62 -2.74
C GLN A 184 -21.19 -9.31 -2.54
N SER A 185 -20.33 -9.27 -3.55
CA SER A 185 -18.87 -9.12 -3.39
C SER A 185 -18.23 -8.95 -4.76
N ARG A 186 -18.52 -7.83 -5.40
CA ARG A 186 -17.67 -7.34 -6.48
C ARG A 186 -16.33 -6.97 -5.83
N PHE A 187 -15.32 -7.82 -5.92
CA PHE A 187 -13.93 -7.41 -5.72
C PHE A 187 -13.60 -6.39 -6.82
N ARG A 188 -13.96 -5.14 -6.57
CA ARG A 188 -13.35 -3.96 -7.18
C ARG A 188 -12.22 -3.60 -6.24
N GLY A 189 -11.07 -4.25 -6.41
CA GLY A 189 -9.93 -4.06 -5.53
C GLY A 189 -8.80 -3.37 -6.25
N CYS A 190 -7.99 -2.62 -5.52
CA CYS A 190 -6.62 -2.37 -5.92
C CYS A 190 -5.73 -3.53 -5.43
N GLU A 191 -4.59 -3.73 -6.08
CA GLU A 191 -3.49 -4.49 -5.49
C GLU A 191 -2.63 -3.52 -4.70
N ILE A 192 -2.31 -3.89 -3.46
CA ILE A 192 -1.39 -3.13 -2.61
C ILE A 192 -0.28 -4.07 -2.17
N GLY A 193 0.98 -3.67 -2.37
CA GLY A 193 2.13 -4.47 -2.00
C GLY A 193 3.22 -3.68 -1.29
N TYR A 194 3.98 -4.37 -0.47
CA TYR A 194 5.16 -3.91 0.26
C TYR A 194 6.35 -4.83 -0.07
N GLY A 195 7.55 -4.26 -0.19
CA GLY A 195 8.77 -5.01 -0.46
C GLY A 195 10.06 -4.20 -0.30
N HIS A 196 11.18 -4.81 -0.67
CA HIS A 196 12.52 -4.22 -0.48
C HIS A 196 13.35 -4.06 -1.77
N ILE A 197 14.24 -3.06 -1.75
CA ILE A 197 15.20 -2.67 -2.79
C ILE A 197 16.63 -2.96 -2.28
N TRP A 198 16.98 -4.22 -2.07
CA TRP A 198 18.31 -4.62 -1.56
C TRP A 198 18.82 -5.89 -2.24
N GLY A 199 20.16 -5.99 -2.34
CA GLY A 199 20.88 -7.24 -2.54
C GLY A 199 20.85 -7.78 -3.95
N SER A 200 21.17 -9.07 -4.10
CA SER A 200 21.27 -9.73 -5.41
C SER A 200 19.94 -9.85 -6.17
N GLN A 201 18.81 -9.61 -5.48
CA GLN A 201 17.47 -9.59 -6.04
C GLN A 201 16.69 -8.40 -5.45
N PRO A 202 16.85 -7.18 -5.97
CA PRO A 202 16.06 -6.05 -5.52
C PRO A 202 14.63 -6.13 -6.07
N TRP A 203 13.75 -5.30 -5.53
CA TRP A 203 12.34 -5.17 -5.94
C TRP A 203 11.48 -6.39 -5.62
N ILE A 204 11.79 -7.13 -4.57
CA ILE A 204 11.02 -8.31 -4.16
C ILE A 204 9.84 -7.86 -3.31
N ILE A 205 8.64 -8.31 -3.71
CA ILE A 205 7.40 -8.11 -2.96
C ILE A 205 7.39 -9.09 -1.78
N GLU A 206 7.31 -8.59 -0.56
CA GLU A 206 7.30 -9.41 0.65
C GLU A 206 5.90 -9.61 1.23
N ARG A 207 5.04 -8.62 1.06
CA ARG A 207 3.66 -8.63 1.51
C ARG A 207 2.76 -8.03 0.44
N SER A 208 1.59 -8.63 0.22
CA SER A 208 0.63 -8.12 -0.75
C SER A 208 -0.80 -8.43 -0.34
N SER A 209 -1.73 -7.54 -0.71
CA SER A 209 -3.17 -7.83 -0.69
C SER A 209 -3.54 -8.99 -1.62
N LEU A 210 -2.61 -9.39 -2.49
CA LEU A 210 -2.65 -10.58 -3.32
C LEU A 210 -1.49 -11.51 -2.94
N PRO A 211 -1.70 -12.39 -1.95
CA PRO A 211 -0.75 -13.40 -1.50
C PRO A 211 0.11 -14.08 -2.57
N ILE A 212 -0.48 -14.35 -3.73
CA ILE A 212 0.15 -15.08 -4.84
C ILE A 212 1.30 -14.34 -5.52
N VAL A 213 1.40 -13.01 -5.37
CA VAL A 213 2.48 -12.22 -5.98
C VAL A 213 3.70 -12.06 -5.06
N GLU A 214 3.59 -12.47 -3.80
CA GLU A 214 4.72 -12.41 -2.86
C GLU A 214 5.88 -13.30 -3.32
N GLY A 215 7.11 -12.84 -3.10
CA GLY A 215 8.32 -13.44 -3.65
C GLY A 215 8.58 -13.10 -5.13
N SER A 216 7.61 -12.49 -5.82
CA SER A 216 7.80 -12.01 -7.19
C SER A 216 8.54 -10.67 -7.19
N ARG A 217 9.14 -10.36 -8.34
CA ARG A 217 9.87 -9.12 -8.56
C ARG A 217 8.97 -8.06 -9.18
N LEU A 218 8.87 -6.89 -8.56
CA LEU A 218 8.10 -5.74 -9.02
C LEU A 218 8.70 -5.11 -10.29
N LEU A 219 10.01 -4.83 -10.26
CA LEU A 219 10.78 -4.16 -11.32
C LEU A 219 12.04 -4.96 -11.64
N PRO A 220 12.56 -4.93 -12.88
CA PRO A 220 13.83 -5.59 -13.21
C PRO A 220 14.97 -5.19 -12.25
N PRO A 221 15.99 -6.06 -12.05
CA PRO A 221 17.07 -5.80 -11.10
C PRO A 221 17.79 -4.45 -11.31
N SER A 222 17.87 -4.02 -12.56
CA SER A 222 18.36 -2.71 -12.94
C SER A 222 17.25 -1.97 -13.66
N VAL A 223 16.90 -0.80 -13.14
CA VAL A 223 15.89 0.08 -13.72
C VAL A 223 16.37 1.52 -13.62
N THR A 224 16.20 2.26 -14.72
CA THR A 224 16.45 3.71 -14.75
C THR A 224 15.11 4.40 -14.63
N ILE A 225 14.96 5.15 -13.54
CA ILE A 225 13.80 6.00 -13.29
C ILE A 225 14.27 7.45 -13.51
N PRO A 226 13.57 8.23 -14.36
CA PRO A 226 13.96 9.59 -14.67
C PRO A 226 13.66 10.54 -13.51
N ALA A 227 14.19 11.76 -13.59
CA ALA A 227 14.03 12.78 -12.56
C ALA A 227 12.56 13.18 -12.33
N ALA A 228 12.29 13.80 -11.18
CA ALA A 228 10.98 14.37 -10.88
C ALA A 228 10.49 15.34 -11.97
N GLY A 229 9.18 15.36 -12.20
CA GLY A 229 8.53 16.16 -13.25
C GLY A 229 8.53 15.50 -14.63
N THR A 230 9.01 14.26 -14.75
CA THR A 230 8.99 13.51 -16.01
C THR A 230 7.97 12.38 -15.98
N ASP A 231 7.60 11.92 -17.17
CA ASP A 231 6.79 10.73 -17.36
C ASP A 231 7.69 9.51 -17.58
N TRP A 232 7.26 8.38 -17.05
CA TRP A 232 7.99 7.12 -17.11
C TRP A 232 7.05 5.95 -17.41
N SER A 233 7.49 5.05 -18.27
CA SER A 233 6.78 3.81 -18.57
C SER A 233 7.56 2.62 -18.01
N PRO A 234 6.95 1.78 -17.15
CA PRO A 234 7.59 0.62 -16.60
C PRO A 234 8.06 -0.36 -17.68
N PRO A 235 9.21 -1.02 -17.49
CA PRO A 235 9.75 -1.98 -18.45
C PRO A 235 8.87 -3.23 -18.60
N LEU A 236 9.07 -3.98 -19.69
CA LEU A 236 8.43 -5.27 -19.91
C LEU A 236 8.65 -6.20 -18.69
N GLY A 237 7.58 -6.84 -18.21
CA GLY A 237 7.66 -7.82 -17.12
C GLY A 237 7.54 -7.25 -15.71
N SER A 238 7.43 -5.93 -15.53
CA SER A 238 7.10 -5.36 -14.22
C SER A 238 5.63 -5.54 -13.86
N VAL A 239 5.32 -5.70 -12.57
CA VAL A 239 3.93 -5.66 -12.06
C VAL A 239 3.27 -4.29 -12.29
N LEU A 240 4.08 -3.22 -12.29
CA LEU A 240 3.60 -1.86 -12.60
C LEU A 240 3.17 -1.66 -14.06
N ARG A 241 3.43 -2.64 -14.95
CA ARG A 241 3.16 -2.52 -16.39
C ARG A 241 1.71 -2.84 -16.69
N ASP A 242 0.90 -1.80 -16.77
CA ASP A 242 -0.23 -1.79 -17.70
C ASP A 242 0.28 -1.39 -19.10
N THR A 243 -0.25 -1.98 -20.17
CA THR A 243 0.08 -1.59 -21.55
C THR A 243 -0.16 -0.12 -21.85
N SER A 244 -0.97 0.56 -21.02
CA SER A 244 -1.24 2.00 -21.10
C SER A 244 -0.68 2.82 -19.93
N ALA A 245 0.04 2.20 -18.98
CA ALA A 245 0.54 2.88 -17.79
C ALA A 245 1.67 3.85 -18.13
N VAL A 246 1.42 5.12 -17.85
CA VAL A 246 2.43 6.17 -17.78
C VAL A 246 2.42 6.70 -16.36
N TRP A 247 3.57 6.73 -15.70
CA TRP A 247 3.74 7.21 -14.34
C TRP A 247 4.40 8.57 -14.35
N THR A 248 3.84 9.53 -13.65
CA THR A 248 4.50 10.82 -13.39
C THR A 248 5.34 10.70 -12.14
N ILE A 249 6.62 11.03 -12.26
CA ILE A 249 7.56 11.09 -11.14
C ILE A 249 7.32 12.39 -10.38
N LEU A 250 6.88 12.30 -9.12
CA LEU A 250 6.60 13.44 -8.25
C LEU A 250 7.80 13.80 -7.38
N GLU A 251 8.48 12.78 -6.85
CA GLU A 251 9.68 12.92 -6.02
C GLU A 251 10.74 11.97 -6.54
N HIS A 252 12.00 12.42 -6.62
CA HIS A 252 13.11 11.56 -7.03
C HIS A 252 14.42 12.07 -6.41
N ALA A 253 14.85 11.42 -5.34
CA ALA A 253 16.14 11.63 -4.70
C ALA A 253 17.11 10.44 -4.87
N TYR A 254 16.64 9.32 -5.43
CA TYR A 254 17.51 8.17 -5.71
C TYR A 254 18.63 8.50 -6.71
N PRO A 255 19.77 7.79 -6.67
CA PRO A 255 20.72 7.78 -7.78
C PRO A 255 20.01 7.33 -9.07
N THR A 256 20.33 7.96 -10.21
CA THR A 256 19.70 7.70 -11.52
C THR A 256 19.79 6.23 -11.97
N LEU A 257 20.75 5.48 -11.42
CA LEU A 257 20.87 4.04 -11.59
C LEU A 257 20.64 3.36 -10.24
N LEU A 258 19.55 2.58 -10.15
CA LEU A 258 19.31 1.68 -9.02
C LEU A 258 19.92 0.32 -9.38
N THR A 259 21.16 0.11 -8.99
CA THR A 259 21.84 -1.19 -9.14
C THR A 259 21.57 -2.09 -7.94
N ALA A 260 21.52 -3.39 -8.20
CA ALA A 260 21.60 -4.44 -7.18
C ALA A 260 22.90 -4.39 -6.36
N GLU A 261 23.91 -3.68 -6.85
CA GLU A 261 25.16 -3.45 -6.14
C GLU A 261 25.07 -2.13 -5.37
N GLY A 262 25.07 -2.26 -4.05
CA GLY A 262 25.49 -1.20 -3.13
C GLY A 262 27.01 -1.07 -3.11
#